data_AF-A0A1A8PNX3-F1
#
_entry.id   AF-A0A1A8PNX3-F1
#
_cell.length_a   1.000
_cell.length_b   1.000
_cell.length_c   1.000
_cell.angle_alpha   90.00
_cell.angle_beta   90.00
_cell.angle_gamma   90.00
#
_symmetry.space_group_name_H-M   'P 1'
#
loop_
_entity.id
_entity.type
_entity.pdbx_description
1 polymer ?
#
loop_
_entity_poly.entity_id
_entity_poly.type
_entity_poly.pdbx_seq_one_letter_code
_entity_poly.pdbx_strand_id
1 'polypeptide(L)'
;ECPNRHLGPVWQLRWIQQELSYTEEKAEALFSLGEDGRMRRWSILKGVFDCADVMKLKRINHKKKKDGKNETGKATESVLSALIPGLCFDFHPTDSSIYLIGTRQGVIHKCSCSNRQQFLEMYKKHFAP
;
A
#
# COMPACT_ATOMS: atom_id res chain seq x y z
N GLU A 1 0.96 20.05 12.93
CA GLU A 1 0.20 18.86 12.49
C GLU A 1 1.02 18.10 11.44
N CYS A 2 1.09 16.77 11.48
CA CYS A 2 1.73 15.98 10.42
C CYS A 2 0.78 15.94 9.21
N PRO A 3 1.11 16.57 8.06
CA PRO A 3 0.24 16.64 6.89
C PRO A 3 0.01 15.26 6.26
N ASN A 4 0.95 14.35 6.48
CA ASN A 4 0.90 12.98 6.02
C ASN A 4 0.39 12.06 7.14
N ARG A 5 -0.81 12.25 7.68
CA ARG A 5 -1.44 11.27 8.60
C ARG A 5 -2.44 10.35 7.91
N HIS A 6 -2.67 9.17 8.47
CA HIS A 6 -3.76 8.33 7.99
C HIS A 6 -5.08 9.08 8.17
N LEU A 7 -5.98 8.91 7.20
CA LEU A 7 -7.29 9.57 7.22
C LEU A 7 -8.34 8.77 8.02
N GLY A 8 -7.94 7.65 8.61
CA GLY A 8 -8.78 6.77 9.41
C GLY A 8 -7.92 5.88 10.33
N PRO A 9 -8.53 4.87 10.97
CA PRO A 9 -7.83 3.95 11.85
C PRO A 9 -6.60 3.31 11.20
N VAL A 10 -5.54 3.14 11.99
CA VAL A 10 -4.39 2.31 11.63
C VAL A 10 -4.67 0.90 12.12
N TRP A 11 -4.81 -0.04 11.19
CA TRP A 11 -5.15 -1.43 11.51
C TRP A 11 -3.95 -2.25 11.95
N GLN A 12 -2.77 -1.97 11.40
CA GLN A 12 -1.56 -2.69 11.77
C GLN A 12 -0.33 -1.78 11.72
N LEU A 13 0.56 -2.01 12.68
CA LEU A 13 1.92 -1.47 12.75
C LEU A 13 2.92 -2.62 12.76
N ARG A 14 4.07 -2.44 12.13
CA ARG A 14 5.18 -3.39 12.24
C ARG A 14 6.53 -2.69 12.10
N TRP A 15 7.43 -2.99 13.02
CA TRP A 15 8.84 -2.70 12.90
C TRP A 15 9.52 -3.81 12.11
N ILE A 16 10.34 -3.43 11.13
CA ILE A 16 11.20 -4.36 10.40
C ILE A 16 12.62 -3.84 10.37
N GLN A 17 13.55 -4.79 10.28
CA GLN A 17 14.92 -4.48 9.91
C GLN A 17 15.05 -4.53 8.40
N GLN A 18 15.52 -3.45 7.79
CA GLN A 18 15.79 -3.39 6.36
C GLN A 18 17.31 -3.33 6.15
N GLU A 19 17.84 -4.26 5.36
CA GLU A 19 19.23 -4.20 4.92
C GLU A 19 19.35 -3.08 3.87
N LEU A 20 20.23 -2.11 4.14
CA LEU A 20 20.61 -1.11 3.16
C LEU A 20 21.59 -1.77 2.20
N SER A 21 21.27 -1.81 0.91
CA SER A 21 22.03 -2.59 -0.09
C SER A 21 23.47 -2.12 -0.33
N TYR A 22 23.94 -1.09 0.38
CA TYR A 22 25.27 -0.49 0.24
C TYR A 22 26.08 -0.47 1.55
N THR A 23 25.49 -0.81 2.70
CA THR A 23 26.18 -0.85 3.99
C THR A 23 25.68 -2.03 4.80
N GLU A 24 26.54 -2.67 5.60
CA GLU A 24 26.12 -3.70 6.58
C GLU A 24 25.24 -3.11 7.71
N GLU A 25 24.92 -1.82 7.64
CA GLU A 25 24.02 -1.14 8.54
C GLU A 25 22.58 -1.56 8.27
N LYS A 26 22.03 -2.28 9.23
CA LYS A 26 20.63 -2.64 9.30
C LYS A 26 19.83 -1.43 9.77
N ALA A 27 19.00 -0.85 8.91
CA ALA A 27 18.14 0.26 9.29
C ALA A 27 16.78 -0.23 9.79
N GLU A 28 16.37 0.19 10.98
CA GLU A 28 15.00 -0.02 11.47
C GLU A 28 14.01 0.83 10.68
N ALA A 29 12.87 0.24 10.33
CA ALA A 29 11.78 0.94 9.67
C ALA A 29 10.43 0.53 10.25
N LEU A 30 9.61 1.53 10.58
CA LEU A 30 8.24 1.33 11.03
C LEU A 30 7.29 1.46 9.84
N PHE A 31 6.39 0.50 9.69
CA PHE A 31 5.33 0.51 8.70
C PHE A 31 3.96 0.56 9.35
N SER A 32 3.01 1.23 8.68
CA SER A 32 1.60 1.29 9.08
C SER A 32 0.68 1.02 7.90
N LEU A 33 -0.43 0.33 8.17
CA LEU A 33 -1.51 0.11 7.23
C LEU A 33 -2.80 0.73 7.77
N GLY A 34 -3.43 1.58 6.98
CA GLY A 34 -4.65 2.29 7.37
C GLY A 34 -5.91 1.83 6.64
N GLU A 35 -7.06 2.13 7.25
CA GLU A 35 -8.37 2.03 6.59
C GLU A 35 -8.48 2.92 5.35
N ASP A 36 -7.67 3.98 5.29
CA ASP A 36 -7.51 4.86 4.13
C ASP A 36 -6.86 4.18 2.91
N GLY A 37 -6.53 2.89 3.02
CA GLY A 37 -5.96 2.09 1.94
C GLY A 37 -4.52 2.46 1.61
N ARG A 38 -3.83 3.10 2.55
CA ARG A 38 -2.43 3.50 2.40
C ARG A 38 -1.55 2.65 3.29
N MET A 39 -0.46 2.14 2.71
CA MET A 39 0.66 1.57 3.44
C MET A 39 1.73 2.66 3.52
N ARG A 40 2.22 2.97 4.72
CA ARG A 40 3.21 4.03 4.94
C ARG A 40 4.44 3.51 5.65
N ARG A 41 5.57 4.13 5.35
CA ARG A 41 6.83 3.97 6.08
C ARG A 41 7.09 5.25 6.87
N TRP A 42 7.44 5.10 8.14
CA TRP A 42 7.82 6.17 9.02
C TRP A 42 9.34 6.24 9.16
N SER A 43 9.87 7.44 9.32
CA SER A 43 11.29 7.70 9.50
C SER A 43 11.50 8.86 10.44
N ILE A 44 12.56 8.79 11.26
CA ILE A 44 13.05 9.92 12.04
C ILE A 44 14.32 10.42 11.38
N LEU A 45 14.27 11.62 10.79
CA LEU A 45 15.45 12.27 10.20
C LEU A 45 15.71 13.57 10.96
N LYS A 46 16.87 13.68 11.61
CA LYS A 46 17.28 14.87 12.39
C LYS A 46 16.20 15.31 13.41
N GLY A 47 15.56 14.35 14.08
CA GLY A 47 14.51 14.60 15.07
C GLY A 47 13.12 14.90 14.49
N VAL A 48 12.96 14.93 13.17
CA VAL A 48 11.66 15.07 12.51
C VAL A 48 11.07 13.70 12.23
N PHE A 49 9.91 13.41 12.83
CA PHE A 49 9.13 12.21 12.53
C PHE A 49 8.22 12.46 11.32
N ASP A 50 8.56 11.82 10.21
CA ASP A 50 7.84 11.94 8.94
C ASP A 50 7.43 10.58 8.41
N CYS A 51 6.53 10.56 7.42
CA CYS A 51 6.18 9.34 6.71
C CYS A 51 5.94 9.56 5.23
N ALA A 52 6.11 8.48 4.48
CA ALA A 52 5.84 8.42 3.05
C ALA A 52 4.96 7.22 2.72
N ASP A 53 4.05 7.39 1.75
CA ASP A 53 3.31 6.28 1.18
C ASP A 53 4.28 5.32 0.47
N VAL A 54 4.21 4.03 0.80
CA VAL A 54 4.91 2.95 0.09
C VAL A 54 3.96 2.16 -0.80
N MET A 55 2.64 2.20 -0.55
CA MET A 55 1.63 1.66 -1.44
C MET A 55 0.28 2.35 -1.24
N LYS A 56 -0.47 2.51 -2.33
CA LYS A 56 -1.89 2.93 -2.31
C LYS A 56 -2.73 1.81 -2.90
N LEU A 57 -3.61 1.23 -2.10
CA LEU A 57 -4.44 0.08 -2.46
C LEU A 57 -5.57 0.51 -3.40
N LYS A 58 -5.27 0.66 -4.69
CA LYS A 58 -6.27 1.07 -5.69
C LYS A 58 -7.16 -0.10 -6.09
N ARG A 59 -8.46 0.15 -6.22
CA ARG A 59 -9.42 -0.79 -6.82
C ARG A 59 -9.04 -1.04 -8.29
N ILE A 60 -8.80 -2.30 -8.62
CA ILE A 60 -8.53 -2.72 -9.99
C ILE A 60 -9.86 -3.01 -10.66
N ASN A 61 -10.34 -2.07 -11.47
CA ASN A 61 -11.47 -2.29 -12.37
C ASN A 61 -10.92 -2.94 -13.65
N HIS A 62 -11.21 -4.22 -13.88
CA HIS A 62 -11.05 -4.78 -15.21
C HIS A 62 -12.08 -4.13 -16.12
N LYS A 63 -11.69 -3.04 -16.81
CA LYS A 63 -12.43 -2.61 -17.99
C LYS A 63 -12.35 -3.78 -18.98
N LYS A 64 -13.44 -4.57 -19.10
CA LYS A 64 -13.67 -5.35 -20.31
C LYS A 64 -13.54 -4.33 -21.45
N LYS A 65 -12.60 -4.54 -22.39
CA LYS A 65 -12.62 -3.82 -23.66
C LYS A 65 -13.99 -4.10 -24.28
N LYS A 66 -14.93 -3.19 -24.12
CA LYS A 66 -16.05 -3.08 -25.04
C LYS A 66 -15.49 -2.27 -26.20
N ASP A 67 -15.24 -2.95 -27.30
CA ASP A 67 -15.15 -2.30 -28.60
C ASP A 67 -16.50 -1.59 -28.83
N GLY A 68 -16.48 -0.27 -29.00
CA GLY A 68 -17.69 0.50 -29.28
C GLY A 68 -17.64 1.95 -28.81
N LYS A 69 -17.31 2.82 -29.76
CA LYS A 69 -17.43 4.30 -29.86
C LYS A 69 -18.28 5.08 -28.83
N ASN A 70 -17.72 6.26 -28.51
CA ASN A 70 -18.33 7.54 -28.12
C ASN A 70 -19.10 7.53 -26.78
N GLU A 71 -19.02 8.50 -25.85
CA GLU A 71 -19.07 9.95 -25.97
C GLU A 71 -18.42 10.63 -24.74
N THR A 72 -18.10 11.91 -24.92
CA THR A 72 -17.52 12.89 -24.01
C THR A 72 -18.29 13.07 -22.69
N GLY A 73 -17.57 12.98 -21.55
CA GLY A 73 -18.09 13.36 -20.24
C GLY A 73 -17.04 13.31 -19.13
N LYS A 74 -16.41 14.46 -18.83
CA LYS A 74 -15.70 14.83 -17.59
C LYS A 74 -14.98 13.70 -16.82
N ALA A 75 -13.73 13.46 -17.19
CA ALA A 75 -12.78 12.60 -16.47
C ALA A 75 -12.20 13.27 -15.20
N THR A 76 -13.07 13.85 -14.34
CA THR A 76 -12.66 14.59 -13.13
C THR A 76 -13.45 14.22 -11.89
N GLU A 77 -14.16 13.09 -11.88
CA GLU A 77 -14.74 12.54 -10.66
C GLU A 77 -14.07 11.21 -10.27
N SER A 78 -13.61 11.15 -9.01
CA SER A 78 -13.35 9.96 -8.19
C SER A 78 -11.92 9.41 -8.03
N VAL A 79 -10.85 10.19 -8.29
CA VAL A 79 -9.47 9.75 -7.94
C VAL A 79 -9.29 9.46 -6.43
N LEU A 80 -10.13 10.03 -5.57
CA LEU A 80 -10.19 9.75 -4.13
C LEU A 80 -11.18 8.62 -3.74
N SER A 81 -12.08 8.17 -4.61
CA SER A 81 -13.12 7.18 -4.26
C SER A 81 -12.71 5.71 -4.49
N ALA A 82 -11.46 5.43 -4.84
CA ALA A 82 -11.04 4.11 -5.29
C ALA A 82 -9.98 3.42 -4.42
N LEU A 83 -9.62 3.95 -3.24
CA LEU A 83 -8.76 3.21 -2.32
C LEU A 83 -9.56 2.17 -1.55
N ILE A 84 -8.99 0.98 -1.45
CA ILE A 84 -9.51 -0.17 -0.73
C ILE A 84 -8.89 -0.18 0.66
N PRO A 85 -9.67 -0.34 1.74
CA PRO A 85 -9.11 -0.53 3.07
C PRO A 85 -8.17 -1.73 3.13
N GLY A 86 -6.95 -1.49 3.61
CA GLY A 86 -6.04 -2.54 4.05
C GLY A 86 -6.34 -2.92 5.48
N LEU A 87 -6.21 -4.21 5.81
CA LEU A 87 -6.53 -4.73 7.14
C LEU A 87 -5.31 -5.34 7.83
N CYS A 88 -4.49 -6.05 7.08
CA CYS A 88 -3.26 -6.64 7.60
C CYS A 88 -2.16 -6.69 6.54
N PHE A 89 -0.92 -6.84 6.98
CA PHE A 89 0.22 -7.07 6.10
C PHE A 89 1.28 -7.95 6.75
N ASP A 90 2.07 -8.60 5.89
CA ASP A 90 3.28 -9.30 6.32
C ASP A 90 4.44 -9.20 5.33
N PHE A 91 5.65 -9.08 5.86
CA PHE A 91 6.87 -9.08 5.07
C PHE A 91 7.31 -10.51 4.79
N HIS A 92 7.92 -10.73 3.63
CA HIS A 92 8.50 -12.03 3.32
C HIS A 92 9.64 -12.33 4.33
N PRO A 93 9.72 -13.56 4.89
CA PRO A 93 10.62 -13.88 6.00
C PRO A 93 12.11 -13.72 5.65
N THR A 94 12.45 -13.78 4.37
CA THR A 94 13.85 -13.68 3.88
C THR A 94 14.09 -12.44 3.02
N ASP A 95 13.04 -11.89 2.40
CA ASP A 95 13.18 -10.77 1.45
C ASP A 95 12.39 -9.58 1.98
N SER A 96 13.05 -8.75 2.78
CA SER A 96 12.43 -7.57 3.42
C SER A 96 11.94 -6.51 2.41
N SER A 97 12.24 -6.67 1.11
CA SER A 97 11.70 -5.80 0.06
C SER A 97 10.29 -6.21 -0.37
N ILE A 98 9.84 -7.43 -0.06
CA ILE A 98 8.57 -8.01 -0.47
C ILE A 98 7.62 -8.11 0.73
N TYR A 99 6.35 -7.78 0.49
CA TYR A 99 5.30 -7.92 1.49
C TYR A 99 3.95 -8.27 0.85
N LEU A 100 3.08 -8.88 1.65
CA LEU A 100 1.70 -9.17 1.33
C LEU A 100 0.79 -8.22 2.10
N ILE A 101 -0.31 -7.78 1.47
CA ILE A 101 -1.37 -7.00 2.11
C ILE A 101 -2.71 -7.73 1.96
N GLY A 102 -3.39 -7.98 3.08
CA GLY A 102 -4.78 -8.39 3.12
C GLY A 102 -5.72 -7.18 3.09
N THR A 103 -6.77 -7.29 2.29
CA THR A 103 -7.74 -6.19 2.06
C THR A 103 -9.13 -6.54 2.54
N ARG A 104 -9.98 -5.53 2.70
CA ARG A 104 -11.39 -5.71 3.09
C ARG A 104 -12.22 -6.55 2.11
N GLN A 105 -11.76 -6.77 0.87
CA GLN A 105 -12.47 -7.62 -0.09
C GLN A 105 -11.98 -9.07 -0.12
N GLY A 106 -11.11 -9.49 0.81
CA GLY A 106 -10.52 -10.83 0.80
C GLY A 106 -9.45 -11.05 -0.27
N VAL A 107 -9.03 -9.98 -0.96
CA VAL A 107 -7.93 -10.04 -1.93
C VAL A 107 -6.61 -9.82 -1.20
N ILE A 108 -5.62 -10.67 -1.50
CA ILE A 108 -4.26 -10.51 -1.00
C ILE A 108 -3.39 -9.96 -2.13
N HIS A 109 -2.70 -8.84 -1.88
CA HIS A 109 -1.79 -8.21 -2.83
C HIS A 109 -0.34 -8.49 -2.44
N LYS A 110 0.46 -8.99 -3.39
CA LYS A 110 1.92 -9.03 -3.27
C LYS A 110 2.51 -7.72 -3.79
N CYS A 111 3.37 -7.12 -3.00
CA CYS A 111 3.93 -5.79 -3.23
C CYS A 111 5.44 -5.78 -3.01
N SER A 112 6.10 -4.72 -3.46
CA SER A 112 7.51 -4.44 -3.14
C SER A 112 7.68 -3.03 -2.57
N CYS A 113 8.68 -2.82 -1.72
CA CYS A 113 9.03 -1.51 -1.19
C CYS A 113 9.53 -0.53 -2.26
N SER A 114 10.09 -1.03 -3.37
CA SER A 114 10.60 -0.21 -4.46
C SER A 114 9.52 0.23 -5.45
N ASN A 115 8.40 -0.50 -5.54
CA ASN A 115 7.30 -0.21 -6.45
C ASN A 115 6.06 0.28 -5.70
N ARG A 116 5.84 1.60 -5.72
CA ARG A 116 4.71 2.25 -5.02
C ARG A 116 3.42 2.29 -5.82
N GLN A 117 3.45 1.91 -7.10
CA GLN A 117 2.35 2.16 -8.04
C GLN A 117 1.61 0.89 -8.47
N GLN A 118 2.28 -0.26 -8.46
CA GLN A 118 1.73 -1.50 -8.97
C GLN A 118 1.96 -2.66 -7.99
N PHE A 119 0.97 -3.55 -7.91
CA PHE A 119 1.11 -4.83 -7.25
C PHE A 119 1.93 -5.76 -8.15
N LEU A 120 2.79 -6.58 -7.53
CA LEU A 120 3.51 -7.64 -8.23
C LEU A 120 2.57 -8.80 -8.59
N GLU A 121 1.68 -9.15 -7.67
CA GLU A 121 0.72 -10.25 -7.85
C GLU A 121 -0.55 -10.02 -7.02
N MET A 122 -1.61 -10.75 -7.36
CA MET A 122 -2.90 -10.68 -6.67
C MET A 122 -3.50 -12.07 -6.49
N TYR A 123 -3.85 -12.43 -5.26
CA TYR A 123 -4.46 -13.70 -4.91
C TYR A 123 -5.92 -13.49 -4.50
N LYS A 124 -6.85 -14.11 -5.24
CA LYS A 124 -8.31 -14.04 -5.01
C LYS A 124 -8.85 -15.40 -4.58
N LYS A 125 -8.53 -15.82 -3.37
CA LYS A 125 -8.98 -17.11 -2.81
C LYS A 125 -9.91 -16.96 -1.60
N HIS A 126 -10.07 -15.74 -1.09
CA HIS A 126 -11.00 -15.44 -0.01
C HIS A 126 -12.15 -14.57 -0.52
N PHE A 127 -13.34 -14.77 0.05
CA PHE A 127 -14.55 -14.04 -0.31
C PHE A 127 -14.76 -12.78 0.56
N ALA A 128 -14.13 -12.74 1.73
CA ALA A 128 -14.23 -11.68 2.73
C ALA A 128 -12.96 -11.67 3.61
N PRO A 129 -12.78 -10.64 4.45
CA PRO A 129 -11.67 -10.53 5.41
C PRO A 129 -11.59 -11.65 6.45
#